data_AF-Q6DUF4-F1
#
_entry.id   AF-Q6DUF4-F1
#
_cell.length_a   1.000
_cell.length_b   1.000
_cell.length_c   1.000
_cell.angle_alpha   90.00
_cell.angle_beta   90.00
_cell.angle_gamma   90.00
#
_symmetry.space_group_name_H-M   'P 1'
#
loop_
_entity.id
_entity.type
_entity.pdbx_description
1 polymer ?
#
loop_
_entity_poly.entity_id
_entity_poly.type
_entity_poly.pdbx_seq_one_letter_code
_entity_poly.pdbx_strand_id
1 'polypeptide(L)'
;SHAPGLLSAHINRDVHLLKTGLVNNIVIFTHFIVLFLVSMVMSFYFCPIVAAVLTGTFFIFMRVFAIRARIAANKDVEKKRVNQPGTAFVYNSDDEIFKDPSFLIQEAFYNMNTVIIYGLEDYFCTLIEKAIDYSNKGQKRKTLINSMLWGFSQSAQLFINSFAYWFGSFLIRRGTIQVDDFMKSLFTFLFTGSYAGKLMSLKGDSENAKLSFERYYPLITRKSLIDVRDNGGIKIKNSNDIKGKIEIMDVNFRYLSRPNV
;
A
#
# COMPACT_ATOMS: atom_id res chain seq x y z
N SER A 1 -3.98 20.52 15.87
CA SER A 1 -3.49 19.40 16.69
C SER A 1 -2.67 18.46 15.79
N HIS A 2 -1.39 18.75 15.60
CA HIS A 2 -0.47 17.86 14.88
C HIS A 2 0.78 17.76 15.75
N ALA A 3 0.91 16.68 16.51
CA ALA A 3 2.11 16.45 17.30
C ALA A 3 3.32 16.36 16.34
N PRO A 4 4.38 17.16 16.53
CA PRO A 4 5.50 17.23 15.59
C PRO A 4 6.22 15.87 15.43
N GLY A 5 6.25 15.05 16.49
CA GLY A 5 6.82 13.70 16.44
C GLY A 5 6.05 12.73 15.54
N LEU A 6 4.71 12.74 15.60
CA LEU A 6 3.86 11.90 14.75
C LEU A 6 3.98 12.31 13.28
N LEU A 7 4.05 13.62 13.01
CA LEU A 7 4.22 14.15 11.66
C LEU A 7 5.58 13.71 11.06
N SER A 8 6.67 13.80 11.82
CA SER A 8 7.99 13.38 11.36
C SER A 8 8.05 11.87 11.06
N ALA A 9 7.41 11.04 11.90
CA ALA A 9 7.33 9.60 11.68
C ALA A 9 6.54 9.26 10.40
N HIS A 10 5.40 9.92 10.18
CA HIS A 10 4.60 9.75 8.98
C HIS A 10 5.33 10.22 7.72
N ILE A 11 5.99 11.38 7.76
CA ILE A 11 6.77 11.89 6.63
C ILE A 11 7.90 10.91 6.27
N ASN A 12 8.67 10.44 7.25
CA ASN A 12 9.78 9.53 6.97
C ASN A 12 9.29 8.20 6.35
N ARG A 13 8.21 7.63 6.91
CA ARG A 13 7.57 6.44 6.36
C ARG A 13 7.08 6.66 4.93
N ASP A 14 6.37 7.76 4.69
CA ASP A 14 5.74 8.02 3.39
C ASP A 14 6.77 8.41 2.32
N VAL A 15 7.88 9.07 2.69
CA VAL A 15 9.04 9.31 1.81
C VAL A 15 9.73 7.99 1.46
N HIS A 16 9.88 7.08 2.42
CA HIS A 16 10.41 5.74 2.15
C HIS A 16 9.52 4.95 1.19
N LEU A 17 8.19 5.03 1.36
CA LEU A 17 7.22 4.43 0.44
C LEU A 17 7.32 5.02 -0.98
N LEU A 18 7.48 6.34 -1.10
CA LEU A 18 7.71 7.01 -2.39
C LEU A 18 8.99 6.53 -3.07
N LYS A 19 10.11 6.47 -2.34
CA LYS A 19 11.40 6.02 -2.90
C LYS A 19 11.32 4.57 -3.38
N THR A 20 10.75 3.69 -2.56
CA THR A 20 10.64 2.26 -2.86
C THR A 20 9.63 2.01 -3.96
N GLY A 21 8.45 2.64 -3.88
CA GLY A 21 7.35 2.47 -4.82
C GLY A 21 7.56 3.11 -6.19
N LEU A 22 8.52 4.02 -6.35
CA LEU A 22 8.82 4.63 -7.65
C LEU A 22 10.02 3.96 -8.31
N VAL A 23 11.15 3.83 -7.60
CA VAL A 23 12.39 3.28 -8.18
C VAL A 23 12.35 1.75 -8.31
N ASN A 24 11.88 1.02 -7.29
CA ASN A 24 11.85 -0.45 -7.38
C ASN A 24 10.76 -0.91 -8.35
N ASN A 25 9.60 -0.27 -8.32
CA ASN A 25 8.48 -0.63 -9.19
C ASN A 25 8.80 -0.38 -10.66
N ILE A 26 9.45 0.73 -11.02
CA ILE A 26 9.80 1.01 -12.42
C ILE A 26 10.79 -0.03 -12.96
N VAL A 27 11.78 -0.44 -12.15
CA VAL A 27 12.78 -1.44 -12.55
C VAL A 27 12.12 -2.81 -12.77
N ILE A 28 11.20 -3.20 -11.91
CA ILE A 28 10.52 -4.50 -12.03
C ILE A 28 9.54 -4.48 -13.21
N PHE A 29 8.93 -3.33 -13.49
CA PHE A 29 8.07 -3.12 -14.66
C PHE A 29 8.85 -3.19 -15.98
N THR A 30 10.02 -2.57 -16.05
CA THR A 30 10.87 -2.66 -17.25
C THR A 30 11.39 -4.08 -17.46
N HIS A 31 11.84 -4.77 -16.40
CA HIS A 31 12.26 -6.17 -16.49
C HIS A 31 11.13 -7.07 -17.01
N PHE A 32 9.90 -6.87 -16.53
CA PHE A 32 8.76 -7.65 -17.01
C PHE A 32 8.44 -7.40 -18.47
N ILE A 33 8.49 -6.16 -18.95
CA ILE A 33 8.25 -5.85 -20.37
C ILE A 33 9.29 -6.56 -21.24
N VAL A 34 10.57 -6.48 -20.87
CA VAL A 34 11.65 -7.14 -21.60
C VAL A 34 11.45 -8.66 -21.61
N LEU A 35 11.18 -9.26 -20.44
CA LEU A 35 10.94 -10.71 -20.32
C LEU A 35 9.71 -11.15 -21.11
N PHE A 36 8.63 -10.37 -21.09
CA PHE A 36 7.42 -10.67 -21.85
C PHE A 36 7.69 -10.68 -23.35
N LEU A 37 8.39 -9.67 -23.87
CA LEU A 37 8.75 -9.60 -25.29
C LEU A 37 9.67 -10.75 -25.70
N VAL A 38 10.72 -11.04 -24.91
CA VAL A 38 11.63 -12.16 -25.18
C VAL A 38 10.88 -13.50 -25.15
N SER A 39 9.97 -13.69 -24.18
CA SER A 39 9.16 -14.90 -24.07
C SER A 39 8.24 -15.08 -25.28
N MET A 40 7.64 -14.00 -25.78
CA MET A 40 6.75 -14.02 -26.93
C MET A 40 7.52 -14.38 -28.20
N VAL A 41 8.67 -13.74 -28.43
CA VAL A 41 9.52 -14.00 -29.60
C VAL A 41 10.08 -15.43 -29.60
N MET A 42 10.62 -15.91 -28.48
CA MET A 42 11.11 -17.28 -28.36
C MET A 42 10.00 -18.31 -28.59
N SER A 43 8.79 -18.03 -28.10
CA SER A 43 7.66 -18.93 -28.27
C SER A 43 7.27 -19.11 -29.75
N PHE A 44 7.19 -18.01 -30.51
CA PHE A 44 6.94 -18.07 -31.95
C PHE A 44 8.06 -18.72 -32.76
N TYR A 45 9.31 -18.66 -32.27
CA TYR A 45 10.47 -19.19 -32.99
C TYR A 45 10.59 -20.72 -32.91
N PHE A 46 10.31 -21.33 -31.75
CA PHE A 46 10.53 -22.77 -31.57
C PHE A 46 9.38 -23.65 -32.07
N CYS A 47 8.12 -23.25 -31.87
CA CYS A 47 6.98 -24.00 -32.40
C CYS A 47 5.67 -23.20 -32.32
N PRO A 48 4.98 -22.97 -33.46
CA PRO A 48 3.71 -22.23 -33.47
C PRO A 48 2.59 -22.94 -32.70
N ILE A 49 2.63 -24.27 -32.60
CA ILE A 49 1.65 -25.06 -31.83
C ILE A 49 1.82 -24.85 -30.31
N VAL A 50 3.05 -24.80 -29.81
CA VAL A 50 3.33 -24.57 -28.39
C VAL A 50 3.13 -23.08 -28.05
N ALA A 51 3.45 -22.18 -28.99
CA ALA A 51 3.13 -20.77 -28.87
C ALA A 51 1.63 -20.49 -28.76
N ALA A 52 0.80 -21.16 -29.56
CA ALA A 52 -0.65 -21.05 -29.47
C ALA A 52 -1.18 -21.49 -28.10
N VAL A 53 -0.61 -22.57 -27.54
CA VAL A 53 -0.99 -23.07 -26.20
C VAL A 53 -0.52 -22.11 -25.09
N LEU A 54 0.70 -21.57 -25.17
CA LEU A 54 1.22 -20.62 -24.19
C LEU A 54 0.48 -19.27 -24.23
N THR A 55 0.23 -18.74 -25.42
CA THR A 55 -0.55 -17.49 -25.61
C THR A 55 -2.00 -17.68 -25.17
N GLY A 56 -2.61 -18.83 -25.48
CA GLY A 56 -3.92 -19.23 -24.98
C GLY A 56 -3.95 -19.27 -23.45
N THR A 57 -2.91 -19.84 -22.83
CA THR A 57 -2.77 -19.86 -21.37
C THR A 57 -2.61 -18.45 -20.80
N PHE A 58 -1.85 -17.57 -21.45
CA PHE A 58 -1.73 -16.15 -21.08
C PHE A 58 -3.09 -15.42 -21.11
N PHE A 59 -3.90 -15.66 -22.14
CA PHE A 59 -5.25 -15.11 -22.24
C PHE A 59 -6.19 -15.63 -21.15
N ILE A 60 -6.11 -16.93 -20.83
CA ILE A 60 -6.89 -17.53 -19.74
C ILE A 60 -6.45 -16.94 -18.40
N PHE A 61 -5.15 -16.83 -18.13
CA PHE A 61 -4.63 -16.20 -16.91
C PHE A 61 -5.01 -14.72 -16.84
N MET A 62 -4.97 -13.98 -17.94
CA MET A 62 -5.38 -12.56 -18.00
C MET A 62 -6.88 -12.42 -17.71
N ARG A 63 -7.72 -13.34 -18.19
CA ARG A 63 -9.16 -13.36 -17.89
C ARG A 63 -9.45 -13.74 -16.44
N VAL A 64 -8.81 -14.79 -15.93
CA VAL A 64 -8.92 -15.20 -14.52
C VAL A 64 -8.44 -14.07 -13.61
N PHE A 65 -7.34 -13.39 -13.97
CA PHE A 65 -6.83 -12.22 -13.27
C PHE A 65 -7.79 -11.05 -13.32
N ALA A 66 -8.37 -10.72 -14.48
CA ALA A 66 -9.34 -9.65 -14.61
C ALA A 66 -10.60 -9.93 -13.77
N ILE A 67 -11.07 -11.18 -13.73
CA ILE A 67 -12.19 -11.61 -12.89
C ILE A 67 -11.81 -11.48 -11.41
N ARG A 68 -10.63 -11.97 -11.01
CA ARG A 68 -10.17 -11.89 -9.62
C ARG A 68 -9.93 -10.44 -9.18
N ALA A 69 -9.41 -9.59 -10.05
CA ALA A 69 -9.25 -8.16 -9.85
C ALA A 69 -10.60 -7.44 -9.76
N ARG A 70 -11.62 -7.85 -10.52
CA ARG A 70 -12.99 -7.34 -10.39
C ARG A 70 -13.68 -7.81 -9.10
N ILE A 71 -13.47 -9.05 -8.69
CA ILE A 71 -14.00 -9.59 -7.43
C ILE A 71 -13.31 -8.92 -6.23
N ALA A 72 -12.00 -8.70 -6.33
CA ALA A 72 -11.24 -7.92 -5.35
C ALA A 72 -11.70 -6.47 -5.34
N ALA A 73 -11.85 -5.83 -6.51
CA ALA A 73 -12.38 -4.48 -6.61
C ALA A 73 -13.83 -4.38 -6.08
N ASN A 74 -14.69 -5.37 -6.27
CA ASN A 74 -16.03 -5.37 -5.67
C ASN A 74 -15.97 -5.54 -4.14
N LYS A 75 -15.06 -6.37 -3.62
CA LYS A 75 -14.81 -6.49 -2.16
C LYS A 75 -14.13 -5.25 -1.57
N ASP A 76 -13.26 -4.59 -2.33
CA ASP A 76 -12.62 -3.32 -1.97
C ASP A 76 -13.57 -2.14 -2.15
N VAL A 77 -14.56 -2.22 -3.04
CA VAL A 77 -15.68 -1.28 -3.13
C VAL A 77 -16.62 -1.47 -1.97
N GLU A 78 -16.90 -2.70 -1.54
CA GLU A 78 -17.68 -2.97 -0.31
C GLU A 78 -16.91 -2.52 0.94
N LYS A 79 -15.59 -2.73 1.00
CA LYS A 79 -14.72 -2.15 2.03
C LYS A 79 -14.55 -0.64 1.90
N LYS A 80 -14.54 -0.03 0.71
CA LYS A 80 -14.48 1.43 0.48
C LYS A 80 -15.81 2.13 0.74
N ARG A 81 -16.93 1.41 0.59
CA ARG A 81 -18.26 1.91 0.98
C ARG A 81 -18.39 1.95 2.50
N VAL A 82 -17.63 1.11 3.21
CA VAL A 82 -17.40 1.20 4.67
C VAL A 82 -16.24 2.14 5.03
N ASN A 83 -15.19 2.22 4.20
CA ASN A 83 -13.98 3.03 4.40
C ASN A 83 -13.73 3.96 3.18
N GLN A 84 -14.47 5.07 3.10
CA GLN A 84 -14.19 6.13 2.14
C GLN A 84 -12.77 6.71 2.33
N PRO A 85 -12.12 7.25 1.28
CA PRO A 85 -10.81 7.90 1.35
C PRO A 85 -10.97 9.30 1.97
N GLY A 86 -11.18 9.27 3.28
CA GLY A 86 -11.59 10.37 4.16
C GLY A 86 -12.04 9.84 5.52
N THR A 87 -12.32 8.54 5.62
CA THR A 87 -12.84 7.85 6.82
C THR A 87 -11.95 6.71 7.31
N ALA A 88 -10.64 6.72 7.01
CA ALA A 88 -9.70 5.87 7.77
C ALA A 88 -9.67 6.22 9.28
N PHE A 89 -10.36 7.29 9.68
CA PHE A 89 -10.53 7.76 11.06
C PHE A 89 -11.86 8.53 11.24
N VAL A 90 -12.95 8.14 10.57
CA VAL A 90 -14.29 8.72 10.90
C VAL A 90 -15.09 7.64 11.61
N TYR A 91 -14.98 7.67 12.92
CA TYR A 91 -15.85 6.95 13.81
C TYR A 91 -17.18 7.69 13.85
N ASN A 92 -18.27 7.00 13.51
CA ASN A 92 -19.59 7.61 13.46
C ASN A 92 -20.22 7.78 14.87
N SER A 93 -19.57 7.24 15.90
CA SER A 93 -20.00 7.33 17.30
C SER A 93 -18.79 7.24 18.23
N ASP A 94 -18.79 8.00 19.34
CA ASP A 94 -17.70 7.98 20.33
C ASP A 94 -17.41 6.56 20.85
N ASP A 95 -18.45 5.72 20.96
CA ASP A 95 -18.37 4.32 21.36
C ASP A 95 -17.60 3.41 20.37
N GLU A 96 -17.45 3.83 19.11
CA GLU A 96 -16.64 3.11 18.12
C GLU A 96 -15.17 3.51 18.19
N ILE A 97 -14.86 4.75 18.59
CA ILE A 97 -13.49 5.23 18.81
C ILE A 97 -12.81 4.42 19.91
N PHE A 98 -13.55 4.16 21.00
CA PHE A 98 -13.07 3.33 22.12
C PHE A 98 -12.99 1.84 21.79
N LYS A 99 -13.39 1.38 20.60
CA LYS A 99 -13.25 -0.03 20.19
C LYS A 99 -11.92 -0.32 19.48
N ASP A 100 -11.18 0.70 19.06
CA ASP A 100 -9.89 0.49 18.41
C ASP A 100 -8.76 0.36 19.44
N PRO A 101 -8.08 -0.81 19.50
CA PRO A 101 -7.06 -1.04 20.50
C PRO A 101 -5.85 -0.12 20.32
N SER A 102 -5.51 0.24 19.07
CA SER A 102 -4.41 1.15 18.77
C SER A 102 -4.67 2.56 19.29
N PHE A 103 -5.92 3.03 19.23
CA PHE A 103 -6.29 4.35 19.74
C PHE A 103 -6.26 4.37 21.28
N LEU A 104 -6.85 3.35 21.93
CA LEU A 104 -6.81 3.18 23.38
C LEU A 104 -5.38 3.14 23.95
N ILE A 105 -4.49 2.38 23.29
CA ILE A 105 -3.08 2.32 23.65
C ILE A 105 -2.42 3.69 23.52
N GLN A 106 -2.74 4.42 22.45
CA GLN A 106 -2.18 5.74 22.21
C GLN A 106 -2.64 6.75 23.28
N GLU A 107 -3.92 6.71 23.67
CA GLU A 107 -4.47 7.56 24.73
C GLU A 107 -3.86 7.23 26.10
N ALA A 108 -3.67 5.95 26.39
CA ALA A 108 -3.02 5.47 27.61
C ALA A 108 -1.56 5.95 27.69
N PHE A 109 -0.79 5.85 26.60
CA PHE A 109 0.59 6.34 26.58
C PHE A 109 0.69 7.86 26.64
N TYR A 110 -0.20 8.59 25.97
CA TYR A 110 -0.19 10.05 25.99
C TYR A 110 -0.45 10.58 27.42
N ASN A 111 -1.33 9.92 28.16
CA ASN A 111 -1.69 10.28 29.53
C ASN A 111 -1.07 9.34 30.58
N MET A 112 0.09 8.72 30.30
CA MET A 112 0.67 7.69 31.16
C MET A 112 0.86 8.15 32.61
N ASN A 113 1.35 9.38 32.83
CA ASN A 113 1.50 9.94 34.17
C ASN A 113 0.15 10.03 34.90
N THR A 114 -0.91 10.43 34.20
CA THR A 114 -2.26 10.49 34.76
C THR A 114 -2.75 9.09 35.12
N VAL A 115 -2.57 8.11 34.23
CA VAL A 115 -2.96 6.71 34.49
C VAL A 115 -2.26 6.15 35.72
N ILE A 116 -0.96 6.43 35.88
CA ILE A 116 -0.16 6.02 37.04
C ILE A 116 -0.64 6.72 38.31
N ILE A 117 -0.84 8.05 38.28
CA ILE A 117 -1.27 8.83 39.44
C ILE A 117 -2.64 8.37 39.95
N TYR A 118 -3.56 8.04 39.05
CA TYR A 118 -4.90 7.55 39.40
C TYR A 118 -4.97 6.02 39.61
N GLY A 119 -3.88 5.28 39.41
CA GLY A 119 -3.85 3.82 39.57
C GLY A 119 -4.79 3.07 38.60
N LEU A 120 -5.01 3.62 37.40
CA LEU A 120 -5.97 3.11 36.40
C LEU A 120 -5.38 2.07 35.44
N GLU A 121 -4.20 1.53 35.73
CA GLU A 121 -3.48 0.61 34.84
C GLU A 121 -4.30 -0.65 34.53
N ASP A 122 -4.89 -1.28 35.55
CA ASP A 122 -5.71 -2.49 35.40
C ASP A 122 -6.98 -2.24 34.55
N TYR A 123 -7.59 -1.06 34.72
CA TYR A 123 -8.73 -0.63 33.92
C TYR A 123 -8.36 -0.48 32.44
N PHE A 124 -7.25 0.18 32.13
CA PHE A 124 -6.79 0.33 30.75
C PHE A 124 -6.37 -1.01 30.14
N CYS A 125 -5.71 -1.89 30.90
CA CYS A 125 -5.33 -3.23 30.47
C CYS A 125 -6.54 -4.07 30.07
N THR A 126 -7.56 -4.17 30.95
CA THR A 126 -8.79 -4.92 30.67
C THR A 126 -9.59 -4.34 29.50
N LEU A 127 -9.60 -3.01 29.36
CA LEU A 127 -10.25 -2.32 28.24
C LEU A 127 -9.57 -2.63 26.90
N ILE A 128 -8.22 -2.58 26.86
CA ILE A 128 -7.43 -2.93 25.67
C ILE A 128 -7.59 -4.41 25.31
N GLU A 129 -7.56 -5.31 26.30
CA GLU A 129 -7.76 -6.74 26.07
C GLU A 129 -9.11 -7.03 25.41
N LYS A 130 -10.18 -6.41 25.93
CA LYS A 130 -11.53 -6.54 25.38
C LYS A 130 -11.64 -6.01 23.95
N ALA A 131 -10.96 -4.91 23.63
CA ALA A 131 -10.90 -4.34 22.28
C ALA A 131 -10.16 -5.26 21.30
N ILE A 132 -9.02 -5.84 21.72
CA ILE A 132 -8.25 -6.81 20.92
C ILE A 132 -9.07 -8.06 20.63
N ASP A 133 -9.76 -8.59 21.65
CA ASP A 133 -10.58 -9.79 21.51
C ASP A 133 -11.75 -9.61 20.54
N TYR A 134 -12.37 -8.43 20.56
CA TYR A 134 -13.41 -8.06 19.60
C TYR A 134 -12.87 -8.05 18.17
N SER A 135 -11.72 -7.41 17.93
CA SER A 135 -11.05 -7.40 16.62
C SER A 135 -10.66 -8.81 16.16
N ASN A 136 -10.12 -9.62 17.06
CA ASN A 136 -9.68 -10.99 16.77
C ASN A 136 -10.83 -11.92 16.36
N LYS A 137 -12.02 -11.80 16.97
CA LYS A 137 -13.19 -12.61 16.60
C LYS A 137 -13.55 -12.47 15.12
N GLY A 138 -13.49 -11.25 14.58
CA GLY A 138 -13.74 -10.97 13.16
C GLY A 138 -12.63 -11.48 12.23
N GLN A 139 -11.39 -11.52 12.70
CA GLN A 139 -10.24 -11.96 11.92
C GLN A 139 -10.13 -13.48 11.78
N LYS A 140 -10.45 -14.26 12.82
CA LYS A 140 -10.32 -15.74 12.80
C LYS A 140 -11.02 -16.39 11.60
N ARG A 141 -12.29 -16.04 11.36
CA ARG A 141 -13.07 -16.56 10.22
C ARG A 141 -12.51 -16.10 8.87
N LYS A 142 -12.05 -14.85 8.79
CA LYS A 142 -11.46 -14.29 7.57
C LYS A 142 -10.14 -14.99 7.22
N THR A 143 -9.27 -15.20 8.20
CA THR A 143 -8.00 -15.89 8.03
C THR A 143 -8.22 -17.33 7.56
N LEU A 144 -9.15 -18.06 8.17
CA LEU A 144 -9.46 -19.43 7.76
C LEU A 144 -9.90 -19.51 6.28
N ILE A 145 -10.84 -18.64 5.88
CA ILE A 145 -11.33 -18.58 4.50
C ILE A 145 -10.20 -18.19 3.54
N ASN A 146 -9.40 -17.18 3.89
CA ASN A 146 -8.29 -16.73 3.05
C ASN A 146 -7.22 -17.83 2.89
N SER A 147 -6.89 -18.54 3.96
CA SER A 147 -5.92 -19.64 3.92
C SER A 147 -6.41 -20.81 3.08
N MET A 148 -7.69 -21.21 3.21
CA MET A 148 -8.28 -22.23 2.34
C MET A 148 -8.26 -21.82 0.87
N LEU A 149 -8.62 -20.56 0.57
CA LEU A 149 -8.64 -20.05 -0.79
C LEU A 149 -7.23 -19.96 -1.39
N TRP A 150 -6.24 -19.60 -0.58
CA TRP A 150 -4.85 -19.57 -1.00
C TRP A 150 -4.31 -20.99 -1.28
N GLY A 151 -4.59 -21.95 -0.39
CA GLY A 151 -4.24 -23.35 -0.60
C GLY A 151 -4.89 -23.95 -1.85
N PHE A 152 -6.18 -23.69 -2.07
CA PHE A 152 -6.88 -24.13 -3.27
C PHE A 152 -6.28 -23.53 -4.55
N SER A 153 -5.95 -22.23 -4.52
CA SER A 153 -5.30 -21.55 -5.64
C SER A 153 -3.92 -22.15 -5.97
N GLN A 154 -3.12 -22.51 -4.95
CA GLN A 154 -1.81 -23.13 -5.16
C GLN A 154 -1.92 -24.55 -5.70
N SER A 155 -2.88 -25.33 -5.18
CA SER A 155 -3.15 -26.68 -5.68
C SER A 155 -3.55 -26.68 -7.16
N ALA A 156 -4.46 -25.78 -7.54
CA ALA A 156 -4.88 -25.61 -8.94
C ALA A 156 -3.69 -25.28 -9.87
N GLN A 157 -2.75 -24.43 -9.42
CA GLN A 157 -1.55 -24.10 -10.19
C GLN A 157 -0.66 -25.33 -10.43
N LEU A 158 -0.48 -26.18 -9.42
CA LEU A 158 0.29 -27.42 -9.54
C LEU A 158 -0.36 -28.41 -10.50
N PHE A 159 -1.70 -28.54 -10.47
CA PHE A 159 -2.42 -29.37 -11.44
C PHE A 159 -2.25 -28.89 -12.88
N ILE A 160 -2.31 -27.58 -13.12
CA ILE A 160 -2.10 -27.00 -14.46
C ILE A 160 -0.67 -27.29 -14.95
N ASN A 161 0.33 -27.12 -14.08
CA ASN A 161 1.72 -27.43 -14.42
C ASN A 161 1.91 -28.93 -14.73
N SER A 162 1.32 -29.81 -13.92
CA SER A 162 1.35 -31.26 -14.14
C SER A 162 0.72 -31.65 -15.49
N PHE A 163 -0.44 -31.06 -15.81
CA PHE A 163 -1.11 -31.27 -17.10
C PHE A 163 -0.27 -30.78 -18.28
N ALA A 164 0.41 -29.64 -18.14
CA ALA A 164 1.32 -29.11 -19.15
C ALA A 164 2.51 -30.05 -19.42
N TYR A 165 3.10 -30.64 -18.37
CA TYR A 165 4.16 -31.64 -18.53
C TYR A 165 3.66 -32.92 -19.21
N TRP A 166 2.47 -33.41 -18.84
CA TRP A 166 1.87 -34.58 -19.46
C TRP A 166 1.60 -34.35 -20.96
N PHE A 167 1.02 -33.21 -21.30
CA PHE A 167 0.76 -32.83 -22.69
C PHE A 167 2.06 -32.62 -23.50
N GLY A 168 3.06 -32.00 -22.89
CA GLY A 168 4.39 -31.83 -23.48
C GLY A 168 5.06 -33.16 -23.80
N SER A 169 5.05 -34.10 -22.84
CA SER A 169 5.56 -35.47 -23.02
C SER A 169 4.86 -36.20 -24.17
N PHE A 170 3.54 -36.00 -24.33
CA PHE A 170 2.79 -36.58 -25.44
C PHE A 170 3.22 -36.04 -26.81
N LEU A 171 3.51 -34.73 -26.93
CA LEU A 171 4.02 -34.12 -28.17
C LEU A 171 5.45 -34.58 -28.50
N ILE A 172 6.30 -34.70 -27.49
CA ILE A 172 7.67 -35.23 -27.64
C ILE A 172 7.63 -36.66 -28.16
N ARG A 173 6.74 -37.51 -27.63
CA ARG A 173 6.60 -38.90 -28.08
C ARG A 173 6.13 -39.04 -29.52
N ARG A 174 5.43 -38.03 -30.07
CA ARG A 174 5.03 -37.98 -31.49
C ARG A 174 6.13 -37.44 -32.42
N GLY A 175 7.29 -37.06 -31.87
CA GLY A 175 8.43 -36.55 -32.65
C GLY A 175 8.22 -35.15 -33.22
N THR A 176 7.19 -34.43 -32.79
CA THR A 176 6.86 -33.10 -33.33
C THR A 176 7.77 -32.00 -32.78
N ILE A 177 8.36 -32.20 -31.58
CA ILE A 177 9.15 -31.19 -30.85
C ILE A 177 10.32 -31.87 -30.11
N GLN A 178 11.48 -31.20 -30.05
CA GLN A 178 12.61 -31.62 -29.21
C GLN A 178 12.37 -31.32 -27.73
N VAL A 179 12.94 -32.15 -26.86
CA VAL A 179 12.87 -32.01 -25.40
C VAL A 179 13.47 -30.67 -24.95
N ASP A 180 14.61 -30.28 -25.53
CA ASP A 180 15.30 -29.03 -25.19
C ASP A 180 14.43 -27.78 -25.47
N ASP A 181 13.78 -27.73 -26.63
CA ASP A 181 12.96 -26.59 -27.02
C ASP A 181 11.70 -26.48 -26.16
N PHE A 182 11.10 -27.62 -25.81
CA PHE A 182 9.97 -27.67 -24.87
C PHE A 182 10.37 -27.17 -23.48
N MET A 183 11.49 -27.66 -22.93
CA MET A 183 11.97 -27.26 -21.60
C MET A 183 12.33 -25.78 -21.56
N LYS A 184 13.02 -25.25 -22.58
CA LYS A 184 13.33 -23.81 -22.69
C LYS A 184 12.07 -22.95 -22.71
N SER A 185 11.07 -23.33 -23.49
CA SER A 185 9.79 -22.61 -23.54
C SER A 185 9.07 -22.63 -22.19
N LEU A 186 9.05 -23.80 -21.53
CA LEU A 186 8.37 -23.97 -20.24
C LEU A 186 9.04 -23.16 -19.13
N PHE A 187 10.37 -23.21 -19.01
CA PHE A 187 11.09 -22.40 -18.02
C PHE A 187 10.92 -20.90 -18.28
N THR A 188 11.03 -20.46 -19.55
CA THR A 188 10.84 -19.05 -19.91
C THR A 188 9.45 -18.56 -19.49
N PHE A 189 8.42 -19.38 -19.65
CA PHE A 189 7.06 -19.06 -19.21
C PHE A 189 6.91 -19.02 -17.69
N LEU A 190 7.48 -20.00 -16.97
CA LEU A 190 7.47 -20.03 -15.50
C LEU A 190 8.16 -18.79 -14.90
N PHE A 191 9.29 -18.39 -15.46
CA PHE A 191 9.98 -17.16 -15.05
C PHE A 191 9.12 -15.93 -15.36
N THR A 192 8.57 -15.82 -16.57
CA THR A 192 7.71 -14.69 -16.96
C THR A 192 6.48 -14.56 -16.04
N GLY A 193 5.82 -15.67 -15.71
CA GLY A 193 4.70 -15.71 -14.76
C GLY A 193 5.11 -15.30 -13.33
N SER A 194 6.30 -15.71 -12.88
CA SER A 194 6.83 -15.32 -11.57
C SER A 194 7.07 -13.81 -11.47
N TYR A 195 7.58 -13.19 -12.54
CA TYR A 195 7.75 -11.73 -12.61
C TYR A 195 6.41 -10.99 -12.67
N ALA A 196 5.40 -11.54 -13.36
CA ALA A 196 4.04 -11.00 -13.34
C ALA A 196 3.45 -10.99 -11.91
N GLY A 197 3.71 -12.04 -11.13
CA GLY A 197 3.30 -12.12 -9.71
C GLY A 197 3.97 -11.04 -8.85
N LYS A 198 5.29 -10.83 -9.03
CA LYS A 198 6.02 -9.75 -8.33
C LYS A 198 5.44 -8.37 -8.65
N LEU A 199 5.17 -8.10 -9.93
CA LEU A 199 4.51 -6.87 -10.36
C LEU A 199 3.16 -6.62 -9.71
N MET A 200 2.38 -7.68 -9.52
CA MET A 200 1.06 -7.57 -8.90
C MET A 200 1.17 -7.10 -7.45
N SER A 201 2.18 -7.56 -6.70
CA SER A 201 2.43 -7.10 -5.33
C SER A 201 2.81 -5.63 -5.28
N LEU A 202 3.62 -5.18 -6.24
CA LEU A 202 4.15 -3.81 -6.31
C LEU A 202 3.09 -2.78 -6.73
N LYS A 203 2.02 -3.23 -7.41
CA LYS A 203 0.92 -2.35 -7.82
C LYS A 203 0.27 -1.65 -6.63
N GLY A 204 0.07 -2.36 -5.51
CA GLY A 204 -0.50 -1.76 -4.30
C GLY A 204 0.39 -0.67 -3.70
N ASP A 205 1.71 -0.87 -3.72
CA ASP A 205 2.67 0.13 -3.24
C ASP A 205 2.68 1.39 -4.11
N SER A 206 2.47 1.24 -5.42
CA SER A 206 2.35 2.38 -6.35
C SER A 206 1.09 3.21 -6.09
N GLU A 207 -0.04 2.55 -5.82
CA GLU A 207 -1.29 3.25 -5.46
C GLU A 207 -1.14 4.02 -4.13
N ASN A 208 -0.49 3.42 -3.14
CA ASN A 208 -0.17 4.07 -1.87
C ASN A 208 0.80 5.25 -2.05
N ALA A 209 1.84 5.10 -2.88
CA ALA A 209 2.79 6.17 -3.18
C ALA A 209 2.09 7.36 -3.87
N LYS A 210 1.15 7.10 -4.78
CA LYS A 210 0.33 8.14 -5.42
C LYS A 210 -0.51 8.90 -4.39
N LEU A 211 -1.18 8.18 -3.48
CA LEU A 211 -1.97 8.78 -2.40
C LEU A 211 -1.11 9.66 -1.48
N SER A 212 0.07 9.17 -1.08
CA SER A 212 1.01 9.96 -0.28
C SER A 212 1.48 11.20 -1.03
N PHE A 213 1.81 11.08 -2.33
CA PHE A 213 2.19 12.22 -3.14
C PHE A 213 1.08 13.27 -3.21
N GLU A 214 -0.16 12.86 -3.48
CA GLU A 214 -1.32 13.76 -3.54
C GLU A 214 -1.57 14.49 -2.21
N ARG A 215 -1.28 13.84 -1.07
CA ARG A 215 -1.38 14.44 0.26
C ARG A 215 -0.29 15.49 0.53
N TYR A 216 0.96 15.22 0.17
CA TYR A 216 2.09 16.09 0.51
C TYR A 216 2.39 17.15 -0.56
N TYR A 217 2.11 16.89 -1.82
CA TYR A 217 2.34 17.82 -2.93
C TYR A 217 1.74 19.22 -2.71
N PRO A 218 0.47 19.39 -2.26
CA PRO A 218 -0.07 20.71 -1.97
C PRO A 218 0.60 21.36 -0.76
N LEU A 219 1.06 20.59 0.23
CA LEU A 219 1.78 21.13 1.40
C LEU A 219 3.15 21.69 1.02
N ILE A 220 3.85 21.02 0.11
CA ILE A 220 5.17 21.45 -0.40
C ILE A 220 5.05 22.66 -1.32
N THR A 221 4.00 22.69 -2.17
CA THR A 221 3.81 23.74 -3.17
C THR A 221 3.14 25.00 -2.59
N ARG A 222 2.48 24.89 -1.43
CA ARG A 222 1.83 26.02 -0.77
C ARG A 222 2.85 27.08 -0.37
N LYS A 223 2.69 28.29 -0.92
CA LYS A 223 3.38 29.49 -0.42
C LYS A 223 2.75 29.95 0.89
N SER A 224 3.58 30.13 1.92
CA SER A 224 3.14 30.73 3.19
C SER A 224 2.90 32.23 3.01
N LEU A 225 1.87 32.77 3.65
CA LEU A 225 1.63 34.22 3.70
C LEU A 225 2.75 34.96 4.44
N ILE A 226 3.37 34.28 5.41
CA ILE A 226 4.54 34.74 6.15
C ILE A 226 5.65 33.75 5.84
N ASP A 227 6.53 34.10 4.91
CA ASP A 227 7.67 33.26 4.54
C ASP A 227 8.91 33.68 5.33
N VAL A 228 9.31 32.83 6.27
CA VAL A 228 10.51 33.04 7.12
C VAL A 228 11.81 32.92 6.30
N ARG A 229 11.73 32.36 5.08
CA ARG A 229 12.86 32.19 4.17
C ARG A 229 13.04 33.39 3.24
N ASP A 230 12.08 34.31 3.20
CA ASP A 230 12.18 35.52 2.39
C ASP A 230 13.19 36.50 3.01
N ASN A 231 14.13 36.97 2.19
CA ASN A 231 15.15 37.93 2.57
C ASN A 231 14.75 39.38 2.28
N GLY A 232 13.54 39.63 1.77
CA GLY A 232 13.01 40.95 1.44
C GLY A 232 12.71 41.87 2.64
N GLY A 233 12.79 41.35 3.87
CA GLY A 233 12.61 42.14 5.09
C GLY A 233 13.76 43.09 5.39
N ILE A 234 13.48 44.14 6.17
CA ILE A 234 14.49 45.11 6.64
C ILE A 234 15.43 44.41 7.62
N LYS A 235 16.66 44.14 7.18
CA LYS A 235 17.72 43.57 8.04
C LYS A 235 18.47 44.69 8.75
N ILE A 236 18.25 44.81 10.05
CA ILE A 236 18.95 45.79 10.90
C ILE A 236 20.38 45.27 11.13
N LYS A 237 21.39 45.97 10.60
CA LYS A 237 22.80 45.51 10.62
C LYS A 237 23.53 45.80 11.94
N ASN A 238 23.08 46.79 12.70
CA ASN A 238 23.67 47.19 13.98
C ASN A 238 22.63 47.11 15.09
N SER A 239 22.90 46.31 16.12
CA SER A 239 22.00 46.14 17.27
C SER A 239 21.83 47.41 18.13
N ASN A 240 22.73 48.40 18.00
CA ASN A 240 22.68 49.65 18.75
C ASN A 240 21.64 50.67 18.25
N ASP A 241 21.09 50.51 17.04
CA ASP A 241 20.08 51.42 16.48
C ASP A 241 18.64 51.09 16.94
N ILE A 242 18.45 49.95 17.61
CA ILE A 242 17.13 49.51 18.05
C ILE A 242 16.83 50.13 19.42
N LYS A 243 16.05 51.21 19.43
CA LYS A 243 15.60 51.87 20.67
C LYS A 243 14.56 51.07 21.48
N GLY A 244 14.10 49.94 20.97
CA GLY A 244 13.20 49.02 21.69
C GLY A 244 11.79 49.55 21.97
N LYS A 245 11.36 50.64 21.31
CA LYS A 245 9.99 51.16 21.46
C LYS A 245 9.01 50.26 20.70
N ILE A 246 8.17 49.54 21.43
CA ILE A 246 7.12 48.67 20.89
C ILE A 246 5.78 49.36 21.16
N GLU A 247 4.95 49.49 20.13
CA GLU A 247 3.61 50.07 20.24
C GLU A 247 2.62 49.12 19.57
N ILE A 248 1.53 48.82 20.26
CA ILE A 248 0.47 47.93 19.78
C ILE A 248 -0.76 48.81 19.61
N MET A 249 -1.16 49.07 18.36
CA MET A 249 -2.30 49.94 18.05
C MET A 249 -3.44 49.11 17.44
N ASP A 250 -4.58 49.11 18.14
CA ASP A 250 -5.87 48.55 17.69
C ASP A 250 -5.77 47.19 16.96
N VAL A 251 -5.13 46.22 17.61
CA VAL A 251 -4.93 44.88 17.05
C VAL A 251 -6.07 43.95 17.46
N ASN A 252 -6.92 43.58 16.50
CA ASN A 252 -7.88 42.49 16.67
C ASN A 252 -7.26 41.18 16.17
N PHE A 253 -6.94 40.28 17.10
CA PHE A 253 -6.33 38.99 16.80
C PHE A 253 -7.27 37.84 17.16
N ARG A 254 -7.41 36.89 16.24
CA ARG A 254 -8.16 35.66 16.48
C ARG A 254 -7.37 34.45 16.02
N TYR A 255 -7.28 33.44 16.87
CA TYR A 255 -6.66 32.17 16.50
C TYR A 255 -7.50 31.46 15.44
N LEU A 256 -6.90 31.16 14.28
CA LEU A 256 -7.56 30.38 13.22
C LEU A 256 -8.08 29.02 13.73
N SER A 257 -7.39 28.43 14.72
CA SER A 257 -7.76 27.15 15.32
C SER A 257 -9.06 27.19 16.11
N ARG A 258 -9.51 28.38 16.54
CA ARG A 258 -10.74 28.58 17.32
C ARG A 258 -11.38 29.92 16.91
N PRO A 259 -12.16 29.95 15.82
CA PRO A 259 -12.73 31.19 15.30
C PRO A 259 -13.92 31.73 16.11
N ASN A 260 -14.42 30.97 17.11
CA ASN A 260 -15.56 31.35 17.94
C ASN A 260 -15.19 31.75 19.38
N VAL A 261 -13.91 31.83 19.71
CA VAL A 261 -13.44 32.47 20.97
C VAL A 261 -13.00 33.89 20.72
#